data_AF-A0A368PMN7-F1
#
_entry.id   AF-A0A368PMN7-F1
#
_cell.length_a   1.000
_cell.length_b   1.000
_cell.length_c   1.000
_cell.angle_alpha   90.00
_cell.angle_beta   90.00
_cell.angle_gamma   90.00
#
_symmetry.space_group_name_H-M   'P 1'
#
loop_
_entity.id
_entity.type
_entity.pdbx_description
1 polymer ?
#
loop_
_entity_poly.entity_id
_entity_poly.type
_entity_poly.pdbx_seq_one_letter_code
_entity_poly.pdbx_strand_id
1 'polypeptide(L)'
;YKHLLCSVDLSKDFFFSYSYNIMRSLQKNITEKNTGQVVYETMFVWNEFLTRAIRNDLKNTSWTVALVRGFFKQYCLFIIEDHK
;
A
#
# COMPACT_ATOMS: atom_id res chain seq x y z
N TYR A 1 -14.15 14.17 17.09
CA TYR A 1 -13.73 13.49 15.85
C TYR A 1 -12.35 13.91 15.34
N LYS A 2 -12.05 15.20 15.12
CA LYS A 2 -10.71 15.63 14.65
C LYS A 2 -9.56 15.14 15.55
N HIS A 3 -9.70 15.25 16.86
CA HIS A 3 -8.69 14.74 17.82
C HIS A 3 -8.46 13.23 17.72
N LEU A 4 -9.50 12.43 17.43
CA LEU A 4 -9.35 10.99 17.26
C LEU A 4 -8.54 10.66 16.00
N LEU A 5 -8.82 11.35 14.89
CA LEU A 5 -8.06 11.19 13.66
C LEU A 5 -6.61 11.70 13.81
N CYS A 6 -6.40 12.83 14.49
CA CYS A 6 -5.07 13.37 14.77
C CYS A 6 -4.26 12.51 15.76
N SER A 7 -4.91 11.64 16.53
CA SER A 7 -4.21 10.67 17.38
C SER A 7 -3.56 9.54 16.57
N VAL A 8 -3.98 9.34 15.32
CA VAL A 8 -3.34 8.41 14.40
C VAL A 8 -2.08 9.06 13.83
N ASP A 9 -0.94 8.57 14.27
CA ASP A 9 0.38 8.98 13.75
C ASP A 9 0.64 8.28 12.41
N LEU A 10 0.46 9.02 11.31
CA LEU A 10 0.72 8.52 9.96
C LEU A 10 2.21 8.30 9.66
N SER A 11 3.12 8.80 10.50
CA SER A 11 4.56 8.59 10.35
C SER A 11 5.04 7.29 10.97
N LYS A 12 4.18 6.57 11.71
CA LYS A 12 4.51 5.30 12.36
C LYS A 12 3.70 4.16 11.77
N ASP A 13 4.39 3.08 11.42
CA ASP A 13 3.78 1.81 11.00
C ASP A 13 2.92 1.88 9.73
N PHE A 14 2.98 2.99 8.97
CA PHE A 14 2.34 3.14 7.68
C PHE A 14 3.36 3.04 6.55
N PHE A 15 3.04 2.21 5.57
CA PHE A 15 3.86 1.97 4.40
C PHE A 15 3.05 2.29 3.15
N PHE A 16 3.75 2.73 2.11
CA PHE A 16 3.19 2.98 0.78
C PHE A 16 4.27 2.83 -0.30
N SER A 17 3.85 2.63 -1.55
CA SER A 17 4.72 2.72 -2.71
C SER A 17 3.93 3.29 -3.88
N TYR A 18 4.56 4.16 -4.68
CA TYR A 18 3.92 4.78 -5.85
C TYR A 18 3.89 3.84 -7.05
N SER A 19 4.89 2.97 -7.16
CA SER A 19 5.07 2.09 -8.32
C SER A 19 4.64 0.65 -8.04
N TYR A 20 4.31 0.31 -6.78
CA TYR A 20 3.98 -1.04 -6.40
C TYR A 20 2.79 -1.09 -5.42
N ASN A 21 1.86 -2.00 -5.69
CA ASN A 21 0.66 -2.20 -4.88
C ASN A 21 0.97 -3.05 -3.64
N ILE A 22 1.54 -2.44 -2.60
CA ILE A 22 1.93 -3.12 -1.37
C ILE A 22 0.75 -3.66 -0.54
N MET A 23 -0.48 -3.20 -0.80
CA MET A 23 -1.70 -3.73 -0.19
C MET A 23 -2.09 -5.12 -0.72
N ARG A 24 -1.41 -5.60 -1.77
CA ARG A 24 -1.60 -6.91 -2.36
C ARG A 24 -0.40 -7.81 -2.04
N SER A 25 -0.65 -9.11 -2.02
CA SER A 25 0.43 -10.09 -2.00
C SER A 25 1.20 -10.08 -3.32
N LEU A 26 2.46 -10.52 -3.29
CA LEU A 26 3.29 -10.66 -4.47
C LEU A 26 2.61 -11.54 -5.54
N GLN A 27 2.02 -12.67 -5.12
CA GLN A 27 1.28 -13.56 -6.01
C GLN A 27 0.14 -12.81 -6.73
N LYS A 28 -0.69 -12.04 -6.01
CA LYS A 28 -1.78 -11.28 -6.63
C LYS A 28 -1.26 -10.22 -7.58
N ASN A 29 -0.19 -9.52 -7.22
CA ASN A 29 0.42 -8.51 -8.10
C ASN A 29 0.98 -9.08 -9.40
N ILE A 30 1.41 -10.35 -9.40
CA ILE A 30 1.91 -11.03 -10.61
C ILE A 30 0.75 -11.61 -11.43
N THR A 31 -0.23 -12.25 -10.78
CA THR A 31 -1.31 -12.97 -11.48
C THR A 31 -2.41 -12.05 -12.00
N GLU A 32 -2.75 -10.98 -11.26
CA GLU A 32 -3.86 -10.10 -11.62
C GLU A 32 -3.36 -8.83 -12.33
N LYS A 33 -3.82 -8.60 -13.56
CA LYS A 33 -3.59 -7.35 -14.30
C LYS A 33 -4.59 -6.25 -13.97
N ASN A 34 -5.44 -6.46 -12.96
CA ASN A 34 -6.43 -5.47 -12.52
C ASN A 34 -5.69 -4.21 -12.05
N THR A 35 -5.96 -3.08 -12.69
CA THR A 35 -5.41 -1.76 -12.36
C THR A 35 -6.52 -0.79 -11.97
N GLY A 36 -6.15 0.31 -11.32
CA GLY A 36 -7.09 1.38 -10.95
C GLY A 36 -7.92 1.06 -9.71
N GLN A 37 -9.20 1.42 -9.75
CA GLN A 37 -10.06 1.53 -8.56
C GLN A 37 -10.35 0.18 -7.88
N VAL A 38 -10.48 -0.90 -8.65
CA VAL A 38 -10.73 -2.27 -8.13
C VAL A 38 -9.58 -2.75 -7.23
N VAL A 39 -8.37 -2.23 -7.42
CA VAL A 39 -7.20 -2.56 -6.60
C VAL A 39 -7.30 -2.00 -5.18
N TYR A 40 -8.08 -0.91 -5.02
CA TYR A 40 -8.20 -0.18 -3.76
C TYR A 40 -9.34 -0.69 -2.86
N GLU A 41 -10.17 -1.61 -3.35
CA GLU A 41 -11.25 -2.28 -2.61
C GLU A 41 -10.73 -3.49 -1.81
N THR A 42 -9.61 -3.33 -1.11
CA THR A 42 -9.04 -4.39 -0.26
C THR A 42 -9.02 -3.95 1.19
N MET A 43 -9.21 -4.90 2.12
CA MET A 43 -9.19 -4.64 3.56
C MET A 43 -7.85 -4.09 4.07
N PHE A 44 -6.79 -4.17 3.26
CA PHE A 44 -5.45 -3.72 3.59
C PHE A 44 -5.20 -2.25 3.24
N VAL A 45 -6.12 -1.59 2.53
CA VAL A 45 -6.06 -0.15 2.25
C VAL A 45 -6.68 0.60 3.43
N TRP A 46 -5.84 1.03 4.36
CA TRP A 46 -6.29 1.70 5.58
C TRP A 46 -7.06 2.99 5.29
N ASN A 47 -6.63 3.76 4.29
CA ASN A 47 -7.24 5.03 3.91
C ASN A 47 -8.37 4.91 2.88
N GLU A 48 -8.93 3.71 2.64
CA GLU A 48 -9.97 3.49 1.63
C GLU A 48 -11.10 4.50 1.80
N PHE A 49 -11.69 4.57 3.00
CA PHE A 49 -12.81 5.46 3.28
C PHE A 49 -12.46 6.94 3.06
N LEU A 50 -11.27 7.36 3.48
CA LEU A 50 -10.80 8.75 3.37
C LEU A 50 -10.62 9.20 1.92
N THR A 51 -10.31 8.25 1.03
CA THR A 51 -9.99 8.53 -0.39
C THR A 51 -11.11 8.11 -1.34
N ARG A 52 -12.22 7.57 -0.83
CA ARG A 52 -13.35 7.07 -1.61
C ARG A 52 -14.04 8.14 -2.45
N ALA A 53 -14.26 9.33 -1.89
CA ALA A 53 -14.90 10.43 -2.61
C ALA A 53 -14.09 10.84 -3.85
N ILE A 54 -12.79 11.10 -3.66
CA ILE A 54 -11.88 11.48 -4.75
C ILE A 54 -11.82 10.38 -5.83
N ARG A 55 -11.74 9.11 -5.44
CA ARG A 55 -11.75 8.00 -6.40
C ARG A 55 -13.07 7.90 -7.18
N ASN A 56 -14.21 8.07 -6.51
CA ASN A 56 -15.52 8.01 -7.17
C ASN A 56 -15.71 9.14 -8.18
N ASP A 57 -15.23 10.34 -7.84
CA ASP A 57 -15.37 11.52 -8.70
C ASP A 57 -14.41 11.47 -9.88
N LEU A 58 -13.13 11.15 -9.66
CA LEU A 58 -12.10 11.17 -10.69
C LEU A 58 -11.97 9.86 -11.46
N LYS A 59 -12.55 8.76 -10.94
CA LYS A 59 -12.45 7.39 -11.48
C LYS A 59 -11.02 6.95 -11.77
N ASN A 60 -10.05 7.52 -11.06
CA ASN A 60 -8.64 7.21 -11.19
C ASN A 60 -7.97 7.18 -9.81
N THR A 61 -6.74 6.71 -9.78
CA THR A 61 -5.94 6.55 -8.56
C THR A 61 -4.68 7.41 -8.58
N SER A 62 -4.55 8.34 -9.54
CA SER A 62 -3.34 9.13 -9.74
C SER A 62 -3.05 10.10 -8.59
N TRP A 63 -4.11 10.57 -7.92
CA TRP A 63 -4.03 11.53 -6.81
C TRP A 63 -4.02 10.88 -5.43
N THR A 64 -4.18 9.57 -5.35
CA THR A 64 -4.37 8.84 -4.09
C THR A 64 -3.41 7.66 -4.02
N VAL A 65 -2.71 7.51 -2.90
CA VAL A 65 -1.87 6.34 -2.64
C VAL A 65 -2.52 5.46 -1.57
N ALA A 66 -2.40 4.14 -1.71
CA ALA A 66 -2.84 3.20 -0.70
C ALA A 66 -1.88 3.21 0.50
N LEU A 67 -2.42 3.48 1.68
CA LEU A 67 -1.70 3.34 2.94
C LEU A 67 -1.96 1.96 3.53
N VAL A 68 -0.91 1.22 3.83
CA VAL A 68 -0.98 -0.07 4.54
C VAL A 68 -0.39 0.11 5.92
N ARG A 69 -1.15 -0.27 6.95
CA ARG A 69 -0.65 -0.29 8.33
C ARG A 69 -0.05 -1.66 8.65
N GLY A 70 1.17 -1.70 9.16
CA GLY A 70 1.83 -2.96 9.48
C GLY A 70 3.31 -2.81 9.81
N PHE A 71 4.13 -3.71 9.29
CA PHE A 71 5.57 -3.73 9.47
C PHE A 71 6.25 -4.20 8.18
N PHE A 72 7.33 -3.54 7.78
CA PHE A 72 8.14 -3.94 6.63
C PHE A 72 9.62 -3.72 6.92
N LYS A 73 10.44 -4.72 6.57
CA LYS A 73 11.89 -4.65 6.67
C LYS A 73 12.53 -5.50 5.58
N GLN A 74 13.52 -4.95 4.90
CA GLN A 74 14.30 -5.62 3.86
C GLN A 74 15.78 -5.54 4.21
N TYR A 75 16.51 -6.63 4.01
CA TYR A 75 17.95 -6.70 4.21
C TYR A 75 18.61 -7.23 2.94
N CYS A 76 19.71 -6.61 2.55
CA CYS A 76 20.56 -7.12 1.47
C CYS A 76 21.60 -8.05 2.09
N LEU A 77 21.60 -9.30 1.66
CA LEU A 77 22.62 -10.29 2.03
C LEU A 77 23.38 -10.69 0.77
N PHE A 78 24.68 -10.93 0.92
CA PHE A 78 25.53 -11.49 -0.14
C PHE A 78 25.91 -12.90 0.28
N ILE A 79 25.70 -13.85 -0.62
CA ILE A 79 26.18 -15.23 -0.46
C ILE A 79 27.51 -15.30 -1.21
N ILE A 80 28.58 -15.63 -0.50
CA ILE A 80 29.89 -15.91 -1.11
C ILE A 80 30.02 -17.42 -1.16
N GLU A 81 30.09 -17.98 -2.36
CA GLU A 81 30.42 -19.41 -2.54
C GLU A 81 31.93 -19.58 -2.42
N ASP A 82 32.38 -20.25 -1.36
CA ASP A 82 33.76 -20.73 -1.26
C ASP A 82 33.94 -21.93 -2.18
N HIS A 83 34.57 -21.71 -3.33
CA HIS A 83 35.06 -22.80 -4.18
C HIS A 83 36.31 -23.42 -3.53
N LYS A 84 36.13 -24.57 -2.88
CA LYS A 84 37.22 -25.53 -2.61
C LYS A 84 37.47 -26.41 -3.82
#